data_AF-A0A960WU95-F1
#
_entry.id   AF-A0A960WU95-F1
#
_cell.length_a   1.000
_cell.length_b   1.000
_cell.length_c   1.000
_cell.angle_alpha   90.00
_cell.angle_beta   90.00
_cell.angle_gamma   90.00
#
_symmetry.space_group_name_H-M   'P 1'
#
loop_
_entity.id
_entity.type
_entity.pdbx_description
1 polymer ?
#
loop_
_entity_poly.entity_id
_entity_poly.type
_entity_poly.pdbx_seq_one_letter_code
_entity_poly.pdbx_strand_id
1 'polypeptide(L)'
;MVLLGIEGGGTRTSVLLVDSSSDTVLAEFSAGPGNVHLLPGEALDHHLAAIRERLPQPPDRIGIGLAGVRSEGDRIRVTAALGRIWPGIPAVVGDDLILALEATAWRRDCVAQVLLVSGTGSCCLGRNRSGEIVKVGGRGPVIGDRGSATDIALHALRSIVTISDIDADWPALGADVLNFLQMNEPESLIEWSMTANKTELANLARVVFEAASTRGDEIALAILKRARDRLAKDSVNCAARVAGPGEKVQFVLNGSVLLKNPAFCDEVISGILEGLPGSEIVRLARPGVWGAVELAAGIGEEGRLGEARTRPVAARPPGTERDLKQWRPVAASPTEGRHPKSTNFSDMPLAGAIRLMLEEDETIPAKVLAESESIEWTVRRVVKAFAEGGRLLYCGAGTSGRLGVLDASECPPTFRTPANLIQGIIAGGRTALWSAVEGAEDDSAAGRSAMVHRDVGPFDVVVGISASGHAPFVWGCLDEAKSRGATTVLVCCNPGYRDHPLLDQAILPDTGPEILTGSTRLKSGTATKLVLNLITTLALTHSGKVIGNLMVDLNPSNTKLRGRAVRIVRELTGADEESALEALEAGGWVVRDACAALGKSGEEPRF
;
A
#
# COMPACT_ATOMS: atom_id res chain seq x y z
N MET A 1 -36.39 -20.99 1.77
CA MET A 1 -35.09 -20.98 1.06
C MET A 1 -34.01 -20.74 2.10
N VAL A 2 -32.95 -21.52 2.07
CA VAL A 2 -31.86 -21.53 3.04
C VAL A 2 -30.77 -20.55 2.61
N LEU A 3 -30.55 -19.52 3.41
CA LEU A 3 -29.59 -18.45 3.13
C LEU A 3 -28.43 -18.50 4.12
N LEU A 4 -27.20 -18.46 3.60
CA LEU A 4 -25.99 -18.35 4.40
C LEU A 4 -25.46 -16.93 4.36
N GLY A 5 -25.36 -16.29 5.53
CA GLY A 5 -24.64 -15.04 5.74
C GLY A 5 -23.29 -15.27 6.41
N ILE A 6 -22.25 -14.64 5.87
CA ILE A 6 -20.89 -14.65 6.43
C ILE A 6 -20.38 -13.20 6.54
N GLU A 7 -20.03 -12.76 7.75
CA GLU A 7 -19.43 -11.46 8.01
C GLU A 7 -18.05 -11.64 8.67
N GLY A 8 -16.98 -11.40 7.92
CA GLY A 8 -15.60 -11.55 8.37
C GLY A 8 -14.97 -10.22 8.76
N GLY A 9 -14.55 -10.09 10.01
CA GLY A 9 -13.79 -8.96 10.52
C GLY A 9 -12.30 -9.27 10.71
N GLY A 10 -11.56 -8.29 11.23
CA GLY A 10 -10.12 -8.44 11.50
C GLY A 10 -9.74 -9.45 12.59
N THR A 11 -10.68 -9.82 13.47
CA THR A 11 -10.43 -10.71 14.63
C THR A 11 -11.35 -11.92 14.67
N ARG A 12 -12.50 -11.88 13.99
CA ARG A 12 -13.54 -12.91 14.04
C ARG A 12 -14.39 -12.89 12.77
N THR A 13 -14.94 -14.05 12.41
CA THR A 13 -16.00 -14.18 11.39
C THR A 13 -17.29 -14.63 12.07
N SER A 14 -18.40 -13.95 11.80
CA SER A 14 -19.74 -14.34 12.22
C SER A 14 -20.45 -15.06 11.08
N VAL A 15 -21.10 -16.18 11.40
CA VAL A 15 -21.78 -17.04 10.42
C VAL A 15 -23.21 -17.27 10.88
N LEU A 16 -24.15 -17.13 9.94
CA LEU A 16 -25.57 -17.32 10.17
C LEU A 16 -26.21 -18.07 9.01
N LEU A 17 -26.94 -19.15 9.30
CA LEU A 17 -27.73 -19.90 8.33
C LEU A 17 -29.21 -19.73 8.70
N VAL A 18 -30.03 -19.23 7.77
CA VAL A 18 -31.43 -18.88 8.03
C VAL A 18 -32.34 -19.54 7.00
N ASP A 19 -33.48 -20.05 7.43
CA ASP A 19 -34.59 -20.34 6.53
C ASP A 19 -35.47 -19.10 6.34
N SER A 20 -35.35 -18.46 5.18
CA SER A 20 -36.09 -17.23 4.83
C SER A 20 -37.61 -17.41 4.78
N SER A 21 -38.14 -18.62 4.62
CA SER A 21 -39.61 -18.85 4.63
C SER A 21 -40.22 -18.71 6.01
N SER A 22 -39.43 -18.98 7.05
CA SER A 22 -39.87 -19.06 8.45
C SER A 22 -39.14 -18.06 9.35
N ASP A 23 -38.25 -17.23 8.79
CA ASP A 23 -37.30 -16.35 9.50
C ASP A 23 -36.57 -17.08 10.65
N THR A 24 -36.33 -18.39 10.49
CA THR A 24 -35.80 -19.25 11.55
C THR A 24 -34.30 -19.44 11.38
N VAL A 25 -33.54 -19.20 12.46
CA VAL A 25 -32.09 -19.44 12.50
C VAL A 25 -31.83 -20.94 12.62
N LEU A 26 -31.15 -21.51 11.62
CA LEU A 26 -30.78 -22.93 11.56
C LEU A 26 -29.40 -23.18 12.15
N ALA A 27 -28.49 -22.22 12.04
CA ALA A 27 -27.17 -22.25 12.68
C ALA A 27 -26.64 -20.84 12.91
N GLU A 28 -26.01 -20.63 14.07
CA GLU A 28 -25.29 -19.40 14.40
C GLU A 28 -23.99 -19.76 15.10
N PHE A 29 -22.86 -19.30 14.57
CA PHE A 29 -21.57 -19.49 15.23
C PHE A 29 -20.52 -18.47 14.79
N SER A 30 -19.39 -18.47 15.49
CA SER A 30 -18.20 -17.71 15.13
C SER A 30 -17.07 -18.60 14.65
N ALA A 31 -16.23 -18.06 13.77
CA ALA A 31 -14.97 -18.62 13.28
C ALA A 31 -13.83 -17.60 13.42
N GLY A 32 -12.62 -18.00 12.99
CA GLY A 32 -11.41 -17.17 13.03
C GLY A 32 -11.51 -15.86 12.24
N PRO A 33 -10.42 -15.06 12.19
CA PRO A 33 -10.42 -13.76 11.51
C PRO A 33 -10.70 -13.92 10.01
N GLY A 34 -11.64 -13.12 9.50
CA GLY A 34 -12.11 -13.16 8.11
C GLY A 34 -11.59 -11.99 7.28
N ASN A 35 -10.35 -11.54 7.52
CA ASN A 35 -9.75 -10.48 6.71
C ASN A 35 -9.00 -11.08 5.52
N VAL A 36 -9.40 -10.71 4.30
CA VAL A 36 -8.88 -11.33 3.06
C VAL A 36 -7.36 -11.17 2.91
N HIS A 37 -6.78 -10.08 3.42
CA HIS A 37 -5.35 -9.82 3.37
C HIS A 37 -4.56 -10.54 4.48
N LEU A 38 -5.25 -10.99 5.55
CA LEU A 38 -4.65 -11.83 6.59
C LEU A 38 -4.74 -13.33 6.26
N LEU A 39 -5.47 -13.69 5.20
CA LEU A 39 -5.66 -15.06 4.74
C LEU A 39 -5.03 -15.26 3.36
N PRO A 40 -3.69 -15.23 3.18
CA PRO A 40 -3.03 -15.41 1.88
C PRO A 40 -3.08 -16.87 1.38
N GLY A 41 -2.90 -17.07 0.07
CA GLY A 41 -2.88 -18.40 -0.55
C GLY A 41 -4.16 -19.20 -0.27
N GLU A 42 -3.99 -20.47 0.12
CA GLU A 42 -5.07 -21.42 0.45
C GLU A 42 -5.73 -21.18 1.81
N ALA A 43 -5.22 -20.25 2.64
CA ALA A 43 -5.77 -20.00 3.96
C ALA A 43 -7.24 -19.53 3.93
N LEU A 44 -7.63 -18.79 2.88
CA LEU A 44 -9.03 -18.40 2.67
C LEU A 44 -9.91 -19.62 2.39
N ASP A 45 -9.45 -20.53 1.55
CA ASP A 45 -10.17 -21.76 1.19
C ASP A 45 -10.34 -22.64 2.43
N HIS A 46 -9.28 -22.79 3.23
CA HIS A 46 -9.33 -23.56 4.49
C HIS A 46 -10.31 -22.93 5.50
N HIS A 47 -10.31 -21.60 5.64
CA HIS A 47 -11.23 -20.88 6.51
C HIS A 47 -12.69 -21.08 6.10
N LEU A 48 -12.99 -20.99 4.80
CA LEU A 48 -14.34 -21.21 4.28
C LEU A 48 -14.77 -22.69 4.35
N ALA A 49 -13.84 -23.64 4.12
CA ALA A 49 -14.10 -25.06 4.28
C ALA A 49 -14.46 -25.40 5.73
N ALA A 50 -13.72 -24.87 6.71
CA ALA A 50 -14.01 -25.05 8.14
C ALA A 50 -15.38 -24.47 8.54
N ILE A 51 -15.84 -23.40 7.86
CA ILE A 51 -17.21 -22.89 8.04
C ILE A 51 -18.22 -23.88 7.46
N ARG A 52 -18.00 -24.37 6.24
CA ARG A 52 -18.88 -25.33 5.55
C ARG A 52 -19.11 -26.60 6.37
N GLU A 53 -18.06 -27.16 6.97
CA GLU A 53 -18.12 -28.39 7.76
C GLU A 53 -19.01 -28.28 9.01
N ARG A 54 -19.22 -27.06 9.50
CA ARG A 54 -20.02 -26.79 10.70
C ARG A 54 -21.49 -26.48 10.40
N LEU A 55 -21.87 -26.39 9.12
CA LEU A 55 -23.26 -26.12 8.73
C LEU A 55 -24.11 -27.39 8.85
N PRO A 56 -25.34 -27.31 9.39
CA PRO A 56 -26.21 -28.47 9.51
C PRO A 56 -26.74 -28.96 8.15
N GLN A 57 -26.76 -28.09 7.14
CA GLN A 57 -27.19 -28.39 5.78
C GLN A 57 -26.58 -27.38 4.78
N PRO A 58 -26.49 -27.71 3.48
CA PRO A 58 -26.00 -26.77 2.47
C PRO A 58 -26.97 -25.58 2.30
N PRO A 59 -26.45 -24.37 2.00
CA PRO A 59 -27.28 -23.22 1.66
C PRO A 59 -27.72 -23.25 0.19
N ASP A 60 -28.85 -22.61 -0.09
CA ASP A 60 -29.30 -22.34 -1.46
C ASP A 60 -28.57 -21.13 -2.06
N ARG A 61 -28.19 -20.15 -1.23
CA ARG A 61 -27.47 -18.93 -1.63
C ARG A 61 -26.56 -18.42 -0.51
N ILE A 62 -25.49 -17.72 -0.91
CA ILE A 62 -24.48 -17.21 0.02
C ILE A 62 -24.34 -15.69 -0.14
N GLY A 63 -24.39 -14.97 0.97
CA GLY A 63 -23.91 -13.60 1.07
C GLY A 63 -22.68 -13.58 1.95
N ILE A 64 -21.60 -12.97 1.47
CA ILE A 64 -20.36 -12.87 2.23
C ILE A 64 -19.83 -11.44 2.18
N GLY A 65 -19.39 -10.93 3.33
CA GLY A 65 -18.66 -9.67 3.42
C GLY A 65 -17.44 -9.86 4.30
N LEU A 66 -16.26 -9.59 3.74
CA LEU A 66 -14.99 -9.80 4.43
C LEU A 66 -14.21 -8.49 4.51
N ALA A 67 -13.65 -8.22 5.68
CA ALA A 67 -12.75 -7.11 5.90
C ALA A 67 -11.56 -7.19 4.93
N GLY A 68 -11.27 -6.06 4.28
CA GLY A 68 -10.17 -5.97 3.32
C GLY A 68 -10.58 -6.23 1.87
N VAL A 69 -11.79 -6.70 1.58
CA VAL A 69 -12.30 -6.74 0.20
C VAL A 69 -12.51 -5.32 -0.31
N ARG A 70 -11.55 -4.78 -1.07
CA ARG A 70 -11.53 -3.37 -1.49
C ARG A 70 -11.45 -3.19 -3.00
N SER A 71 -10.72 -4.06 -3.67
CA SER A 71 -10.48 -4.04 -5.11
C SER A 71 -11.33 -5.10 -5.82
N GLU A 72 -11.42 -4.99 -7.14
CA GLU A 72 -12.01 -6.04 -7.98
C GLU A 72 -11.22 -7.36 -7.87
N GLY A 73 -9.90 -7.28 -7.73
CA GLY A 73 -9.05 -8.45 -7.48
C GLY A 73 -9.40 -9.18 -6.18
N ASP A 74 -9.69 -8.46 -5.10
CA ASP A 74 -10.13 -9.08 -3.84
C ASP A 74 -11.48 -9.78 -4.01
N ARG A 75 -12.41 -9.17 -4.76
CA ARG A 75 -13.73 -9.76 -5.04
C ARG A 75 -13.60 -11.04 -5.85
N ILE A 76 -12.85 -11.01 -6.95
CA ILE A 76 -12.55 -12.17 -7.79
C ILE A 76 -11.96 -13.30 -6.95
N ARG A 77 -11.02 -12.97 -6.06
CA ARG A 77 -10.36 -13.94 -5.18
C ARG A 77 -11.35 -14.64 -4.25
N VAL A 78 -12.21 -13.87 -3.56
CA VAL A 78 -13.23 -14.44 -2.66
C VAL A 78 -14.28 -15.23 -3.44
N THR A 79 -14.73 -14.74 -4.59
CA THR A 79 -15.66 -15.45 -5.48
C THR A 79 -15.08 -16.78 -5.96
N ALA A 80 -13.80 -16.81 -6.34
CA ALA A 80 -13.13 -18.03 -6.76
C ALA A 80 -13.02 -19.05 -5.60
N ALA A 81 -12.72 -18.59 -4.39
CA ALA A 81 -12.69 -19.43 -3.19
C ALA A 81 -14.08 -20.03 -2.89
N LEU A 82 -15.13 -19.20 -2.94
CA LEU A 82 -16.51 -19.66 -2.81
C LEU A 82 -16.87 -20.70 -3.87
N GLY A 83 -16.48 -20.50 -5.14
CA GLY A 83 -16.74 -21.46 -6.22
C GLY A 83 -16.06 -22.82 -6.02
N ARG A 84 -14.91 -22.86 -5.33
CA ARG A 84 -14.25 -24.11 -4.94
C ARG A 84 -14.93 -24.78 -3.75
N ILE A 85 -15.32 -24.00 -2.73
CA ILE A 85 -15.89 -24.55 -1.49
C ILE A 85 -17.39 -24.88 -1.61
N TRP A 86 -18.16 -24.10 -2.37
CA TRP A 86 -19.59 -24.32 -2.66
C TRP A 86 -19.86 -24.28 -4.17
N PRO A 87 -19.48 -25.33 -4.92
CA PRO A 87 -19.68 -25.36 -6.36
C PRO A 87 -21.17 -25.25 -6.74
N GLY A 88 -21.49 -24.33 -7.66
CA GLY A 88 -22.84 -24.15 -8.19
C GLY A 88 -23.82 -23.41 -7.28
N ILE A 89 -23.41 -22.97 -6.09
CA ILE A 89 -24.25 -22.16 -5.20
C ILE A 89 -24.08 -20.67 -5.55
N PRO A 90 -25.16 -19.95 -5.90
CA PRO A 90 -25.10 -18.51 -6.14
C PRO A 90 -24.56 -17.77 -4.92
N ALA A 91 -23.58 -16.90 -5.14
CA ALA A 91 -22.95 -16.14 -4.07
C ALA A 91 -22.76 -14.67 -4.46
N VAL A 92 -22.92 -13.79 -3.47
CA VAL A 92 -22.61 -12.36 -3.58
C VAL A 92 -21.52 -11.98 -2.58
N VAL A 93 -20.49 -11.30 -3.08
CA VAL A 93 -19.33 -10.86 -2.32
C VAL A 93 -19.40 -9.35 -2.11
N GLY A 94 -19.35 -8.92 -0.86
CA GLY A 94 -19.33 -7.52 -0.44
C GLY A 94 -18.14 -7.18 0.47
N ASP A 95 -18.05 -5.89 0.81
CA ASP A 95 -17.26 -5.39 1.94
C ASP A 95 -18.09 -5.58 3.22
N ASP A 96 -17.47 -5.96 4.34
CA ASP A 96 -18.13 -6.16 5.64
C ASP A 96 -18.94 -4.94 6.09
N LEU A 97 -18.46 -3.74 5.74
CA LEU A 97 -19.11 -2.48 6.04
C LEU A 97 -20.37 -2.23 5.21
N ILE A 98 -20.44 -2.74 3.98
CA ILE A 98 -21.66 -2.61 3.17
C ILE A 98 -22.75 -3.47 3.78
N LEU A 99 -22.42 -4.68 4.26
CA LEU A 99 -23.40 -5.55 4.93
C LEU A 99 -24.06 -4.86 6.13
N ALA A 100 -23.25 -4.21 6.97
CA ALA A 100 -23.77 -3.53 8.15
C ALA A 100 -24.68 -2.33 7.81
N LEU A 101 -24.54 -1.71 6.63
CA LEU A 101 -25.51 -0.73 6.13
C LEU A 101 -26.82 -1.40 5.71
N GLU A 102 -26.73 -2.48 4.92
CA GLU A 102 -27.89 -3.22 4.38
C GLU A 102 -28.71 -3.90 5.49
N ALA A 103 -28.13 -4.16 6.66
CA ALA A 103 -28.83 -4.67 7.83
C ALA A 103 -29.89 -3.70 8.41
N THR A 104 -30.02 -2.48 7.87
CA THR A 104 -31.05 -1.51 8.25
C THR A 104 -31.78 -0.90 7.06
N ALA A 105 -33.10 -0.78 7.19
CA ALA A 105 -33.92 -0.12 6.19
C ALA A 105 -33.56 1.37 6.04
N TRP A 106 -33.40 1.81 4.80
CA TRP A 106 -33.06 3.20 4.47
C TRP A 106 -34.26 4.13 4.64
N ARG A 107 -34.15 5.08 5.57
CA ARG A 107 -35.17 6.11 5.84
C ARG A 107 -35.40 6.99 4.62
N ARG A 108 -36.67 7.16 4.23
CA ARG A 108 -37.07 7.85 2.98
C ARG A 108 -36.68 9.33 2.97
N ASP A 109 -36.64 9.97 4.12
CA ASP A 109 -36.31 11.39 4.28
C ASP A 109 -34.79 11.66 4.37
N CYS A 110 -33.95 10.62 4.30
CA CYS A 110 -32.50 10.73 4.31
C CYS A 110 -31.90 10.50 2.91
N VAL A 111 -31.05 11.42 2.46
CA VAL A 111 -30.40 11.37 1.14
C VAL A 111 -29.19 10.45 1.10
N ALA A 112 -28.62 10.16 2.27
CA ALA A 112 -27.47 9.28 2.44
C ALA A 112 -27.60 8.46 3.72
N GLN A 113 -26.88 7.34 3.76
CA GLN A 113 -26.59 6.59 4.97
C GLN A 113 -25.11 6.69 5.32
N VAL A 114 -24.79 6.74 6.60
CA VAL A 114 -23.41 6.65 7.10
C VAL A 114 -23.34 5.61 8.20
N LEU A 115 -22.65 4.52 7.94
CA LEU A 115 -22.31 3.54 8.96
C LEU A 115 -21.11 4.07 9.76
N LEU A 116 -21.25 4.13 11.08
CA LEU A 116 -20.16 4.28 12.03
C LEU A 116 -19.93 2.93 12.73
N VAL A 117 -18.77 2.31 12.49
CA VAL A 117 -18.34 1.12 13.24
C VAL A 117 -17.28 1.51 14.24
N SER A 118 -17.45 1.13 15.50
CA SER A 118 -16.36 1.13 16.50
C SER A 118 -16.38 -0.14 17.35
N GLY A 119 -15.40 -1.01 17.12
CA GLY A 119 -15.12 -2.25 17.85
C GLY A 119 -13.62 -2.35 18.11
N THR A 120 -13.00 -3.48 17.77
CA THR A 120 -11.51 -3.60 17.79
C THR A 120 -10.84 -2.57 16.87
N GLY A 121 -11.45 -2.26 15.72
CA GLY A 121 -11.08 -1.13 14.86
C GLY A 121 -12.26 -0.16 14.72
N SER A 122 -12.08 0.95 14.00
CA SER A 122 -13.16 1.88 13.71
C SER A 122 -13.08 2.43 12.28
N CYS A 123 -14.25 2.72 11.70
CA CYS A 123 -14.36 3.41 10.42
C CYS A 123 -15.77 3.95 10.20
N CYS A 124 -15.87 4.87 9.24
CA CYS A 124 -17.13 5.36 8.70
C CYS A 124 -17.25 4.97 7.22
N LEU A 125 -18.43 4.49 6.81
CA LEU A 125 -18.77 4.24 5.42
C LEU A 125 -20.05 5.01 5.06
N GLY A 126 -19.93 6.01 4.19
CA GLY A 126 -21.04 6.79 3.67
C GLY A 126 -21.49 6.26 2.32
N ARG A 127 -22.80 6.25 2.07
CA ARG A 127 -23.41 5.92 0.78
C ARG A 127 -24.58 6.84 0.47
N ASN A 128 -24.64 7.41 -0.72
CA ASN A 128 -25.80 8.19 -1.19
C ASN A 128 -26.72 7.38 -2.10
N ARG A 129 -27.90 7.92 -2.41
CA ARG A 129 -28.92 7.23 -3.23
C ARG A 129 -28.45 6.89 -4.65
N SER A 130 -27.48 7.63 -5.20
CA SER A 130 -26.86 7.28 -6.50
C SER A 130 -25.88 6.10 -6.42
N GLY A 131 -25.62 5.57 -5.22
CA GLY A 131 -24.69 4.46 -5.01
C GLY A 131 -23.22 4.89 -4.86
N GLU A 132 -22.95 6.20 -4.75
CA GLU A 132 -21.61 6.69 -4.44
C GLU A 132 -21.25 6.30 -3.01
N ILE A 133 -20.04 5.78 -2.81
CA ILE A 133 -19.55 5.31 -1.52
C ILE A 133 -18.29 6.08 -1.15
N VAL A 134 -18.22 6.52 0.11
CA VAL A 134 -17.04 7.17 0.69
C VAL A 134 -16.66 6.48 1.99
N LYS A 135 -15.35 6.29 2.21
CA LYS A 135 -14.82 5.74 3.46
C LYS A 135 -13.95 6.76 4.18
N VAL A 136 -14.17 6.91 5.49
CA VAL A 136 -13.34 7.71 6.40
C VAL A 136 -12.85 6.81 7.53
N GLY A 137 -11.57 6.88 7.89
CA GLY A 137 -10.97 5.95 8.87
C GLY A 137 -10.67 4.56 8.29
N GLY A 138 -10.64 3.52 9.15
CA GLY A 138 -10.35 2.14 8.75
C GLY A 138 -8.93 1.91 8.22
N ARG A 139 -7.94 2.62 8.79
CA ARG A 139 -6.53 2.56 8.37
C ARG A 139 -5.69 1.66 9.30
N GLY A 140 -6.35 0.91 10.18
CA GLY A 140 -5.70 0.00 11.12
C GLY A 140 -5.23 0.71 12.39
N PRO A 141 -4.82 -0.06 13.41
CA PRO A 141 -4.58 0.46 14.76
C PRO A 141 -3.35 1.36 14.90
N VAL A 142 -2.41 1.31 13.95
CA VAL A 142 -1.15 2.08 14.04
C VAL A 142 -1.30 3.51 13.52
N ILE A 143 -2.04 3.70 12.42
CA ILE A 143 -2.14 4.98 11.70
C ILE A 143 -3.59 5.50 11.58
N GLY A 144 -4.56 4.79 12.14
CA GLY A 144 -5.98 5.13 12.07
C GLY A 144 -6.82 4.44 13.14
N ASP A 145 -8.05 4.04 12.78
CA ASP A 145 -9.03 3.41 13.68
C ASP A 145 -9.29 4.23 14.97
N ARG A 146 -9.35 5.56 14.80
CA ARG A 146 -9.55 6.53 15.89
C ARG A 146 -10.85 6.26 16.63
N GLY A 147 -10.79 6.27 17.96
CA GLY A 147 -11.91 5.95 18.83
C GLY A 147 -12.35 4.48 18.82
N SER A 148 -11.54 3.59 18.24
CA SER A 148 -11.70 2.13 18.43
C SER A 148 -11.24 1.68 19.80
N ALA A 149 -11.58 0.44 20.18
CA ALA A 149 -11.10 -0.16 21.42
C ALA A 149 -9.56 -0.23 21.46
N THR A 150 -8.91 -0.55 20.34
CA THR A 150 -7.44 -0.55 20.28
C THR A 150 -6.87 0.87 20.43
N ASP A 151 -7.50 1.89 19.83
CA ASP A 151 -7.04 3.28 19.96
C ASP A 151 -7.19 3.80 21.41
N ILE A 152 -8.33 3.50 22.05
CA ILE A 152 -8.59 3.79 23.47
C ILE A 152 -7.53 3.14 24.36
N ALA A 153 -7.26 1.85 24.16
CA ALA A 153 -6.27 1.11 24.93
C ALA A 153 -4.84 1.65 24.75
N LEU A 154 -4.43 1.93 23.51
CA LEU A 154 -3.11 2.50 23.23
C LEU A 154 -2.94 3.87 23.87
N HIS A 155 -3.99 4.69 23.87
CA HIS A 155 -3.99 5.97 24.56
C HIS A 155 -3.92 5.81 26.09
N ALA A 156 -4.62 4.82 26.66
CA ALA A 156 -4.50 4.53 28.10
C ALA A 156 -3.08 4.13 28.49
N LEU A 157 -2.49 3.13 27.80
CA LEU A 157 -1.13 2.67 28.07
C LEU A 157 -0.11 3.81 27.97
N ARG A 158 -0.20 4.63 26.91
CA ARG A 158 0.69 5.78 26.73
C ARG A 158 0.54 6.81 27.84
N SER A 159 -0.70 7.13 28.22
CA SER A 159 -0.96 8.10 29.30
C SER A 159 -0.44 7.60 30.64
N ILE A 160 -0.68 6.32 30.98
CA ILE A 160 -0.20 5.70 32.22
C ILE A 160 1.32 5.78 32.31
N VAL A 161 2.03 5.33 31.27
CA VAL A 161 3.50 5.36 31.23
C VAL A 161 4.04 6.79 31.26
N THR A 162 3.43 7.71 30.50
CA THR A 162 3.87 9.12 30.48
C THR A 162 3.76 9.78 31.85
N ILE A 163 2.67 9.54 32.58
CA ILE A 163 2.50 10.06 33.94
C ILE A 163 3.52 9.42 34.88
N SER A 164 3.74 8.11 34.76
CA SER A 164 4.75 7.42 35.57
C SER A 164 6.16 7.93 35.32
N ASP A 165 6.52 8.26 34.08
CA ASP A 165 7.84 8.81 33.73
C ASP A 165 8.03 10.25 34.25
N ILE A 166 6.97 11.07 34.23
CA ILE A 166 7.04 12.49 34.60
C ILE A 166 6.92 12.69 36.11
N ASP A 167 5.91 12.06 36.72
CA ASP A 167 5.52 12.31 38.12
C ASP A 167 6.09 11.26 39.09
N ALA A 168 6.78 10.23 38.58
CA ALA A 168 7.23 9.07 39.35
C ALA A 168 6.10 8.38 40.13
N ASP A 169 4.87 8.45 39.62
CA ASP A 169 3.65 7.92 40.22
C ASP A 169 2.93 6.93 39.29
N TRP A 170 2.39 5.86 39.85
CA TRP A 170 1.64 4.86 39.07
C TRP A 170 0.14 5.13 39.20
N PRO A 171 -0.53 5.67 38.15
CA PRO A 171 -1.91 6.10 38.28
C PRO A 171 -2.85 4.93 38.55
N ALA A 172 -4.00 5.22 39.18
CA ALA A 172 -5.00 4.20 39.51
C ALA A 172 -5.49 3.41 38.27
N LEU A 173 -5.66 4.09 37.12
CA LEU A 173 -5.94 3.43 35.85
C LEU A 173 -4.83 2.44 35.43
N GLY A 174 -3.56 2.77 35.74
CA GLY A 174 -2.42 1.87 35.55
C GLY A 174 -2.50 0.63 36.43
N ALA A 175 -2.89 0.80 37.70
CA ALA A 175 -3.11 -0.33 38.61
C ALA A 175 -4.24 -1.25 38.11
N ASP A 176 -5.34 -0.68 37.60
CA ASP A 176 -6.43 -1.47 37.03
C ASP A 176 -5.98 -2.25 35.79
N VAL A 177 -5.11 -1.66 34.94
CA VAL A 177 -4.54 -2.35 33.77
C VAL A 177 -3.65 -3.52 34.19
N LEU A 178 -2.78 -3.34 35.17
CA LEU A 178 -1.95 -4.44 35.70
C LEU A 178 -2.81 -5.56 36.27
N ASN A 179 -3.84 -5.22 37.06
CA ASN A 179 -4.78 -6.19 37.61
C ASN A 179 -5.53 -6.96 36.51
N PHE A 180 -5.99 -6.27 35.48
CA PHE A 180 -6.69 -6.88 34.35
C PHE A 180 -5.79 -7.85 33.57
N LEU A 181 -4.50 -7.50 33.41
CA LEU A 181 -3.51 -8.33 32.74
C LEU A 181 -2.82 -9.35 33.67
N GLN A 182 -3.13 -9.33 34.96
CA GLN A 182 -2.50 -10.15 36.01
C GLN A 182 -0.97 -9.98 36.06
N MET A 183 -0.51 -8.74 35.91
CA MET A 183 0.91 -8.39 35.97
C MET A 183 1.31 -7.90 37.37
N ASN A 184 2.52 -8.25 37.78
CA ASN A 184 3.02 -7.93 39.12
C ASN A 184 3.63 -6.52 39.21
N GLU A 185 4.16 -5.99 38.11
CA GLU A 185 4.88 -4.71 38.09
C GLU A 185 4.70 -3.95 36.75
N PRO A 186 4.77 -2.61 36.75
CA PRO A 186 4.69 -1.77 35.55
C PRO A 186 5.59 -2.19 34.39
N GLU A 187 6.84 -2.59 34.68
CA GLU A 187 7.86 -2.93 33.69
C GLU A 187 7.43 -4.11 32.80
N SER A 188 6.60 -5.01 33.32
CA SER A 188 6.05 -6.15 32.58
C SER A 188 5.18 -5.72 31.38
N LEU A 189 4.64 -4.50 31.39
CA LEU A 189 3.87 -3.95 30.26
C LEU A 189 4.72 -3.73 29.02
N ILE A 190 6.03 -3.48 29.17
CA ILE A 190 6.94 -3.24 28.04
C ILE A 190 7.04 -4.51 27.20
N GLU A 191 7.41 -5.64 27.82
CA GLU A 191 7.54 -6.93 27.12
C GLU A 191 6.21 -7.39 26.54
N TRP A 192 5.13 -7.25 27.32
CA TRP A 192 3.79 -7.59 26.83
C TRP A 192 3.39 -6.74 25.62
N SER A 193 3.65 -5.43 25.63
CA SER A 193 3.28 -4.55 24.51
C SER A 193 3.97 -4.91 23.19
N MET A 194 5.14 -5.56 23.24
CA MET A 194 5.88 -6.02 22.06
C MET A 194 5.26 -7.26 21.42
N THR A 195 4.48 -8.04 22.18
CA THR A 195 3.91 -9.32 21.75
C THR A 195 2.39 -9.34 21.70
N ALA A 196 1.73 -8.39 22.37
CA ALA A 196 0.29 -8.29 22.47
C ALA A 196 -0.36 -8.19 21.08
N ASN A 197 -1.30 -9.10 20.84
CA ASN A 197 -2.08 -9.08 19.60
C ASN A 197 -3.22 -8.04 19.68
N LYS A 198 -3.84 -7.75 18.52
CA LYS A 198 -4.87 -6.70 18.41
C LYS A 198 -6.07 -6.93 19.35
N THR A 199 -6.43 -8.19 19.61
CA THR A 199 -7.57 -8.53 20.48
C THR A 199 -7.23 -8.27 21.94
N GLU A 200 -6.03 -8.67 22.39
CA GLU A 200 -5.55 -8.41 23.75
C GLU A 200 -5.50 -6.92 24.04
N LEU A 201 -4.95 -6.12 23.13
CA LEU A 201 -4.94 -4.67 23.23
C LEU A 201 -6.37 -4.10 23.30
N ALA A 202 -7.27 -4.51 22.41
CA ALA A 202 -8.65 -4.01 22.39
C ALA A 202 -9.41 -4.32 23.69
N ASN A 203 -9.10 -5.42 24.38
CA ASN A 203 -9.77 -5.78 25.63
C ASN A 203 -9.49 -4.80 26.77
N LEU A 204 -8.33 -4.11 26.76
CA LEU A 204 -8.00 -3.09 27.76
C LEU A 204 -8.95 -1.87 27.71
N ALA A 205 -9.64 -1.62 26.60
CA ALA A 205 -10.63 -0.55 26.55
C ALA A 205 -11.72 -0.73 27.61
N ARG A 206 -12.03 -1.98 28.00
CA ARG A 206 -12.98 -2.27 29.08
C ARG A 206 -12.57 -1.65 30.40
N VAL A 207 -11.28 -1.73 30.74
CA VAL A 207 -10.70 -1.15 31.95
C VAL A 207 -10.87 0.36 31.95
N VAL A 208 -10.67 1.01 30.79
CA VAL A 208 -10.88 2.46 30.64
C VAL A 208 -12.34 2.84 30.85
N PHE A 209 -13.29 2.12 30.23
CA PHE A 209 -14.72 2.37 30.43
C PHE A 209 -15.16 2.13 31.88
N GLU A 210 -14.65 1.09 32.52
CA GLU A 210 -14.94 0.76 33.92
C GLU A 210 -14.40 1.83 34.87
N ALA A 211 -13.14 2.24 34.72
CA ALA A 211 -12.53 3.30 35.53
C ALA A 211 -13.27 4.65 35.39
N ALA A 212 -13.66 5.02 34.17
CA ALA A 212 -14.43 6.23 33.90
C ALA A 212 -15.82 6.18 34.55
N SER A 213 -16.54 5.06 34.40
CA SER A 213 -17.93 4.95 34.87
C SER A 213 -18.08 4.73 36.38
N THR A 214 -17.12 4.04 37.01
CA THR A 214 -17.21 3.67 38.44
C THR A 214 -16.57 4.71 39.36
N ARG A 215 -15.44 5.30 38.95
CA ARG A 215 -14.67 6.25 39.78
C ARG A 215 -14.60 7.66 39.21
N GLY A 216 -15.03 7.88 37.97
CA GLY A 216 -14.80 9.15 37.30
C GLY A 216 -13.32 9.43 37.04
N ASP A 217 -12.53 8.40 36.78
CA ASP A 217 -11.08 8.52 36.56
C ASP A 217 -10.77 9.54 35.45
N GLU A 218 -9.99 10.58 35.78
CA GLU A 218 -9.77 11.73 34.89
C GLU A 218 -9.03 11.34 33.60
N ILE A 219 -8.07 10.41 33.70
CA ILE A 219 -7.30 9.92 32.54
C ILE A 219 -8.25 9.17 31.61
N ALA A 220 -9.05 8.27 32.18
CA ALA A 220 -10.04 7.51 31.41
C ALA A 220 -11.08 8.41 30.75
N LEU A 221 -11.64 9.38 31.48
CA LEU A 221 -12.60 10.35 30.94
C LEU A 221 -11.99 11.19 29.80
N ALA A 222 -10.74 11.64 29.93
CA ALA A 222 -10.07 12.39 28.88
C ALA A 222 -9.86 11.55 27.60
N ILE A 223 -9.49 10.27 27.75
CA ILE A 223 -9.32 9.33 26.64
C ILE A 223 -10.65 9.08 25.94
N LEU A 224 -11.72 8.83 26.70
CA LEU A 224 -13.05 8.60 26.14
C LEU A 224 -13.60 9.85 25.45
N LYS A 225 -13.46 11.04 26.05
CA LYS A 225 -13.84 12.30 25.40
C LYS A 225 -13.14 12.48 24.05
N ARG A 226 -11.84 12.21 23.99
CA ARG A 226 -11.08 12.22 22.73
C ARG A 226 -11.64 11.22 21.73
N ALA A 227 -11.92 9.98 22.15
CA ALA A 227 -12.50 8.96 21.28
C ALA A 227 -13.86 9.40 20.72
N ARG A 228 -14.73 9.94 21.59
CA ARG A 228 -16.04 10.51 21.23
C ARG A 228 -15.92 11.57 20.16
N ASP A 229 -15.06 12.56 20.37
CA ASP A 229 -14.88 13.68 19.43
C ASP A 229 -14.37 13.20 18.06
N ARG A 230 -13.50 12.18 18.05
CA ARG A 230 -12.98 11.60 16.79
C ARG A 230 -14.04 10.82 16.03
N LEU A 231 -14.81 9.97 16.70
CA LEU A 231 -15.89 9.20 16.06
C LEU A 231 -16.97 10.11 15.49
N ALA A 232 -17.38 11.14 16.24
CA ALA A 232 -18.34 12.13 15.78
C ALA A 232 -17.80 12.90 14.56
N LYS A 233 -16.57 13.42 14.64
CA LYS A 233 -15.94 14.17 13.54
C LYS A 233 -15.76 13.33 12.28
N ASP A 234 -15.34 12.07 12.42
CA ASP A 234 -15.18 11.18 11.27
C ASP A 234 -16.53 10.86 10.61
N SER A 235 -17.59 10.70 11.40
CA SER A 235 -18.96 10.50 10.91
C SER A 235 -19.48 11.69 10.13
N VAL A 236 -19.36 12.90 10.69
CA VAL A 236 -19.81 14.15 10.04
C VAL A 236 -18.99 14.43 8.76
N ASN A 237 -17.68 14.22 8.79
CA ASN A 237 -16.85 14.36 7.59
C ASN A 237 -17.16 13.32 6.52
N CYS A 238 -17.59 12.13 6.91
CA CYS A 238 -18.06 11.11 5.98
C CYS A 238 -19.37 11.56 5.32
N ALA A 239 -20.33 12.02 6.13
CA ALA A 239 -21.62 12.54 5.68
C ALA A 239 -21.45 13.71 4.68
N ALA A 240 -20.59 14.69 4.99
CA ALA A 240 -20.34 15.85 4.13
C ALA A 240 -19.78 15.52 2.73
N ARG A 241 -19.33 14.28 2.50
CA ARG A 241 -18.82 13.81 1.21
C ARG A 241 -19.86 13.04 0.39
N VAL A 242 -21.00 12.68 1.00
CA VAL A 242 -22.08 11.93 0.35
C VAL A 242 -23.42 12.66 0.40
N ALA A 243 -23.52 13.75 1.15
CA ALA A 243 -24.69 14.62 1.26
C ALA A 243 -24.28 16.08 1.15
N GLY A 244 -25.17 16.90 0.59
CA GLY A 244 -25.04 18.34 0.49
C GLY A 244 -25.34 19.06 1.83
N PRO A 245 -25.01 20.36 1.93
CA PRO A 245 -25.27 21.14 3.12
C PRO A 245 -26.76 21.16 3.50
N GLY A 246 -27.08 20.82 4.75
CA GLY A 246 -28.45 20.84 5.29
C GLY A 246 -29.31 19.63 4.94
N GLU A 247 -28.81 18.68 4.14
CA GLU A 247 -29.53 17.45 3.84
C GLU A 247 -29.44 16.45 5.01
N LYS A 248 -30.52 15.72 5.25
CA LYS A 248 -30.58 14.71 6.31
C LYS A 248 -29.83 13.45 5.93
N VAL A 249 -29.06 12.93 6.89
CA VAL A 249 -28.33 11.66 6.77
C VAL A 249 -28.83 10.69 7.83
N GLN A 250 -28.93 9.42 7.46
CA GLN A 250 -29.20 8.34 8.42
C GLN A 250 -27.86 7.76 8.88
N PHE A 251 -27.51 7.95 10.15
CA PHE A 251 -26.35 7.30 10.74
C PHE A 251 -26.73 5.94 11.32
N VAL A 252 -25.96 4.92 10.98
CA VAL A 252 -26.10 3.55 11.50
C VAL A 252 -24.90 3.27 12.39
N LEU A 253 -25.12 2.99 13.67
CA LEU A 253 -24.06 2.78 14.65
C LEU A 253 -23.90 1.30 14.94
N ASN A 254 -22.67 0.80 14.82
CA ASN A 254 -22.33 -0.59 15.05
C ASN A 254 -20.98 -0.74 15.78
N GLY A 255 -20.69 -1.95 16.28
CA GLY A 255 -19.45 -2.30 16.94
C GLY A 255 -19.52 -2.22 18.46
N SER A 256 -18.68 -3.03 19.11
CA SER A 256 -18.77 -3.26 20.55
C SER A 256 -18.50 -2.03 21.42
N VAL A 257 -17.69 -1.08 20.97
CA VAL A 257 -17.41 0.15 21.73
C VAL A 257 -18.67 0.99 21.86
N LEU A 258 -19.47 1.10 20.79
CA LEU A 258 -20.73 1.85 20.81
C LEU A 258 -21.85 1.04 21.44
N LEU A 259 -22.04 -0.21 21.03
CA LEU A 259 -23.22 -0.98 21.42
C LEU A 259 -23.16 -1.53 22.84
N LYS A 260 -21.97 -1.75 23.41
CA LYS A 260 -21.82 -2.24 24.80
C LYS A 260 -21.62 -1.12 25.83
N ASN A 261 -21.47 0.13 25.40
CA ASN A 261 -21.31 1.29 26.29
C ASN A 261 -22.37 2.36 25.96
N PRO A 262 -23.63 2.21 26.42
CA PRO A 262 -24.74 3.06 26.01
C PRO A 262 -24.51 4.55 26.29
N ALA A 263 -24.00 4.91 27.47
CA ALA A 263 -23.73 6.31 27.82
C ALA A 263 -22.70 6.95 26.87
N PHE A 264 -21.62 6.24 26.55
CA PHE A 264 -20.64 6.70 25.57
C PHE A 264 -21.23 6.81 24.16
N CYS A 265 -22.08 5.86 23.78
CA CYS A 265 -22.81 5.92 22.52
C CYS A 265 -23.71 7.17 22.44
N ASP A 266 -24.42 7.50 23.52
CA ASP A 266 -25.22 8.72 23.62
C ASP A 266 -24.37 9.99 23.46
N GLU A 267 -23.17 10.03 24.04
CA GLU A 267 -22.25 11.17 23.86
C GLU A 267 -21.75 11.29 22.41
N VAL A 268 -21.44 10.17 21.74
CA VAL A 268 -21.08 10.15 20.32
C VAL A 268 -22.24 10.62 19.46
N ILE A 269 -23.46 10.16 19.75
CA ILE A 269 -24.68 10.59 19.06
C ILE A 269 -24.88 12.11 19.21
N SER A 270 -24.72 12.66 20.42
CA SER A 270 -24.77 14.11 20.64
C SER A 270 -23.76 14.82 19.76
N GLY A 271 -22.51 14.34 19.70
CA GLY A 271 -21.47 14.96 18.88
C GLY A 271 -21.76 14.91 17.37
N ILE A 272 -22.41 13.84 16.89
CA ILE A 272 -22.86 13.75 15.50
C ILE A 272 -23.97 14.75 15.23
N LEU A 273 -24.98 14.83 16.11
CA LEU A 273 -26.14 15.70 15.95
C LEU A 273 -25.79 17.19 16.14
N GLU A 274 -24.77 17.51 16.94
CA GLU A 274 -24.17 18.85 17.01
C GLU A 274 -23.60 19.28 15.64
N GLY A 275 -22.95 18.36 14.93
CA GLY A 275 -22.36 18.62 13.62
C GLY A 275 -23.33 18.55 12.43
N LEU A 276 -24.39 17.74 12.54
CA LEU A 276 -25.41 17.58 11.49
C LEU A 276 -26.83 17.45 12.09
N PRO A 277 -27.44 18.56 12.57
CA PRO A 277 -28.74 18.55 13.21
C PRO A 277 -29.86 18.01 12.32
N GLY A 278 -30.85 17.35 12.92
CA GLY A 278 -32.03 16.81 12.22
C GLY A 278 -31.80 15.51 11.44
N SER A 279 -30.59 14.95 11.51
CA SER A 279 -30.24 13.62 11.00
C SER A 279 -30.82 12.50 11.85
N GLU A 280 -31.05 11.34 11.23
CA GLU A 280 -31.60 10.16 11.90
C GLU A 280 -30.45 9.30 12.44
N ILE A 281 -30.62 8.73 13.64
CA ILE A 281 -29.64 7.86 14.28
C ILE A 281 -30.28 6.50 14.52
N VAL A 282 -29.62 5.44 14.07
CA VAL A 282 -30.05 4.05 14.27
C VAL A 282 -28.91 3.27 14.92
N ARG A 283 -29.15 2.66 16.07
CA ARG A 283 -28.26 1.64 16.62
C ARG A 283 -28.59 0.31 15.96
N LEU A 284 -27.59 -0.38 15.43
CA LEU A 284 -27.81 -1.65 14.76
C LEU A 284 -28.33 -2.69 15.75
N ALA A 285 -29.59 -3.08 15.62
CA ALA A 285 -30.26 -4.01 16.54
C ALA A 285 -29.97 -5.48 16.22
N ARG A 286 -29.72 -5.79 14.93
CA ARG A 286 -29.35 -7.12 14.46
C ARG A 286 -27.86 -7.17 14.14
N PRO A 287 -27.15 -8.28 14.40
CA PRO A 287 -25.74 -8.43 14.00
C PRO A 287 -25.53 -8.21 12.48
N GLY A 288 -24.38 -7.66 12.08
CA GLY A 288 -24.08 -7.31 10.68
C GLY A 288 -24.17 -8.48 9.69
N VAL A 289 -23.97 -9.71 10.15
CA VAL A 289 -24.16 -10.95 9.39
C VAL A 289 -25.57 -11.09 8.78
N TRP A 290 -26.59 -10.46 9.39
CA TRP A 290 -27.92 -10.39 8.78
C TRP A 290 -27.93 -9.59 7.48
N GLY A 291 -27.08 -8.57 7.33
CA GLY A 291 -26.91 -7.86 6.06
C GLY A 291 -26.36 -8.77 4.95
N ALA A 292 -25.52 -9.75 5.28
CA ALA A 292 -25.12 -10.79 4.33
C ALA A 292 -26.28 -11.72 3.95
N VAL A 293 -27.17 -12.06 4.91
CA VAL A 293 -28.38 -12.84 4.61
C VAL A 293 -29.31 -12.07 3.66
N GLU A 294 -29.52 -10.77 3.90
CA GLU A 294 -30.34 -9.92 3.02
C GLU A 294 -29.74 -9.80 1.60
N LEU A 295 -28.41 -9.64 1.49
CA LEU A 295 -27.75 -9.67 0.19
C LEU A 295 -27.95 -11.01 -0.53
N ALA A 296 -27.87 -12.14 0.19
CA ALA A 296 -28.12 -13.46 -0.38
C ALA A 296 -29.58 -13.61 -0.87
N ALA A 297 -30.54 -13.03 -0.14
CA ALA A 297 -31.94 -13.00 -0.52
C ALA A 297 -32.16 -12.20 -1.81
N GLY A 298 -31.45 -11.07 -1.96
CA GLY A 298 -31.56 -10.15 -3.10
C GLY A 298 -30.94 -10.62 -4.42
N ILE A 299 -30.31 -11.80 -4.46
CA ILE A 299 -29.78 -12.38 -5.71
C ILE A 299 -30.96 -12.73 -6.64
N GLY A 300 -31.10 -12.05 -7.79
CA GLY A 300 -32.09 -12.43 -8.82
C GLY A 300 -31.80 -13.80 -9.45
N GLU A 301 -32.75 -14.38 -10.19
CA GLU A 301 -32.56 -15.68 -10.88
C GLU A 301 -31.35 -15.69 -11.85
N GLU A 302 -30.83 -14.53 -12.27
CA GLU A 302 -29.67 -14.38 -13.16
C GLU A 302 -28.36 -13.91 -12.46
N GLY A 303 -28.29 -13.84 -11.12
CA GLY A 303 -27.01 -13.76 -10.41
C GLY A 303 -26.17 -12.48 -10.56
N ARG A 304 -26.74 -11.32 -10.91
CA ARG A 304 -26.01 -10.04 -10.96
C ARG A 304 -26.74 -8.90 -10.23
N LEU A 305 -26.10 -8.32 -9.22
CA LEU A 305 -26.42 -7.00 -8.67
C LEU A 305 -25.47 -5.97 -9.28
N GLY A 306 -26.01 -4.80 -9.65
CA GLY A 306 -25.31 -3.74 -10.37
C GLY A 306 -24.01 -3.29 -9.70
N GLU A 307 -22.98 -3.06 -10.53
CA GLU A 307 -21.63 -2.65 -10.14
C GLU A 307 -21.63 -1.40 -9.24
N ALA A 308 -21.38 -1.60 -7.94
CA ALA A 308 -21.08 -0.50 -7.02
C ALA A 308 -19.66 0.03 -7.31
N ARG A 309 -19.58 1.13 -8.05
CA ARG A 309 -18.33 1.84 -8.37
C ARG A 309 -17.76 2.49 -7.11
N THR A 310 -16.75 1.86 -6.51
CA THR A 310 -15.96 2.45 -5.43
C THR A 310 -14.99 3.49 -6.02
N ARG A 311 -15.18 4.78 -5.71
CA ARG A 311 -14.18 5.82 -6.01
C ARG A 311 -13.30 6.04 -4.77
N PRO A 312 -11.97 5.95 -4.88
CA PRO A 312 -11.07 6.44 -3.84
C PRO A 312 -11.23 7.95 -3.65
N VAL A 313 -10.97 8.40 -2.42
CA VAL A 313 -11.03 9.80 -1.96
C VAL A 313 -10.33 10.76 -2.96
N ALA A 314 -11.03 11.85 -3.26
CA ALA A 314 -10.80 12.82 -4.34
C ALA A 314 -9.33 13.14 -4.67
N ALA A 315 -8.92 12.74 -5.88
CA ALA A 315 -7.98 13.50 -6.70
C ALA A 315 -8.77 14.56 -7.50
N ARG A 316 -8.09 15.66 -7.87
CA ARG A 316 -8.59 16.79 -8.68
C ARG A 316 -9.49 16.33 -9.85
N PRO A 317 -10.43 17.19 -10.34
CA PRO A 317 -11.34 16.80 -11.40
C PRO A 317 -10.55 16.32 -12.63
N PRO A 318 -10.95 15.20 -13.24
CA PRO A 318 -10.18 14.60 -14.31
C PRO A 318 -10.14 15.56 -15.50
N GLY A 319 -8.94 15.99 -15.87
CA GLY A 319 -8.67 16.32 -17.26
C GLY A 319 -9.05 15.09 -18.09
N THR A 320 -9.79 15.30 -19.16
CA THR A 320 -10.26 14.31 -20.15
C THR A 320 -9.40 13.04 -20.14
N GLU A 321 -9.97 11.91 -19.70
CA GLU A 321 -9.36 10.59 -19.84
C GLU A 321 -8.94 10.42 -21.30
N ARG A 322 -7.63 10.52 -21.58
CA ARG A 322 -7.10 10.09 -22.86
C ARG A 322 -7.22 8.58 -22.86
N ASP A 323 -7.93 8.05 -23.84
CA ASP A 323 -8.21 6.63 -24.00
C ASP A 323 -6.90 5.87 -24.30
N LEU A 324 -6.10 5.58 -23.25
CA LEU A 324 -4.83 4.86 -23.34
C LEU A 324 -5.00 3.46 -23.96
N LYS A 325 -6.24 2.95 -24.01
CA LYS A 325 -6.60 1.63 -24.56
C LYS A 325 -6.41 1.51 -26.08
N GLN A 326 -6.18 2.62 -26.80
CA GLN A 326 -6.11 2.60 -28.27
C GLN A 326 -4.69 2.55 -28.86
N TRP A 327 -3.63 2.86 -28.09
CA TRP A 327 -2.28 2.82 -28.65
C TRP A 327 -1.79 1.37 -28.75
N ARG A 328 -1.39 0.95 -29.96
CA ARG A 328 -0.82 -0.38 -30.22
C ARG A 328 0.53 -0.23 -30.90
N PRO A 329 1.55 -1.02 -30.50
CA PRO A 329 2.84 -0.97 -31.17
C PRO A 329 2.71 -1.42 -32.62
N VAL A 330 3.51 -0.82 -33.50
CA VAL A 330 3.51 -1.11 -34.95
C VAL A 330 3.95 -2.55 -35.27
N ALA A 331 4.64 -3.21 -34.33
CA ALA A 331 5.09 -4.60 -34.43
C ALA A 331 4.77 -5.40 -33.15
N ALA A 332 4.63 -6.72 -33.30
CA ALA A 332 4.52 -7.64 -32.16
C ALA A 332 5.79 -7.58 -31.30
N SER A 333 5.63 -7.69 -29.97
CA SER A 333 6.77 -7.59 -29.05
C SER A 333 7.77 -8.72 -29.30
N PRO A 334 9.05 -8.44 -29.59
CA PRO A 334 10.07 -9.47 -29.76
C PRO A 334 10.28 -10.30 -28.48
N THR A 335 9.96 -9.72 -27.32
CA THR A 335 10.12 -10.35 -25.99
C THR A 335 9.30 -11.62 -25.80
N GLU A 336 8.18 -11.77 -26.51
CA GLU A 336 7.28 -12.93 -26.43
C GLU A 336 7.59 -13.99 -27.50
N GLY A 337 8.51 -13.71 -28.42
CA GLY A 337 8.89 -14.62 -29.50
C GLY A 337 9.65 -15.84 -28.99
N ARG A 338 9.55 -16.96 -29.73
CA ARG A 338 10.41 -18.13 -29.48
C ARG A 338 11.79 -17.89 -30.06
N HIS A 339 12.83 -18.14 -29.25
CA HIS A 339 14.20 -17.99 -29.69
C HIS A 339 14.64 -19.19 -30.57
N PRO A 340 15.20 -18.95 -31.77
CA PRO A 340 15.40 -20.02 -32.76
C PRO A 340 16.48 -21.03 -32.37
N LYS A 341 17.49 -20.62 -31.60
CA LYS A 341 18.57 -21.52 -31.15
C LYS A 341 18.23 -22.34 -29.89
N SER A 342 17.07 -22.10 -29.28
CA SER A 342 16.68 -22.73 -28.00
C SER A 342 15.33 -23.45 -28.07
N THR A 343 14.91 -23.88 -29.27
CA THR A 343 13.64 -24.61 -29.43
C THR A 343 13.59 -25.93 -28.66
N ASN A 344 14.75 -26.52 -28.37
CA ASN A 344 14.94 -27.76 -27.59
C ASN A 344 15.67 -27.50 -26.25
N PHE A 345 15.49 -26.32 -25.63
CA PHE A 345 16.26 -25.89 -24.46
C PHE A 345 16.20 -26.87 -23.27
N SER A 346 15.06 -27.55 -23.04
CA SER A 346 14.90 -28.54 -21.97
C SER A 346 15.81 -29.76 -22.11
N ASP A 347 16.17 -30.10 -23.34
CA ASP A 347 16.91 -31.34 -23.67
C ASP A 347 18.37 -31.04 -24.04
N MET A 348 18.76 -29.76 -24.01
CA MET A 348 20.11 -29.32 -24.33
C MET A 348 21.09 -29.80 -23.25
N PRO A 349 22.27 -30.34 -23.62
CA PRO A 349 23.31 -30.63 -22.64
C PRO A 349 23.64 -29.38 -21.82
N LEU A 350 23.79 -29.53 -20.50
CA LEU A 350 23.96 -28.40 -19.57
C LEU A 350 25.07 -27.43 -20.00
N ALA A 351 26.21 -27.95 -20.47
CA ALA A 351 27.31 -27.13 -20.97
C ALA A 351 26.94 -26.30 -22.22
N GLY A 352 26.10 -26.86 -23.11
CA GLY A 352 25.57 -26.15 -24.27
C GLY A 352 24.57 -25.07 -23.87
N ALA A 353 23.70 -25.35 -22.90
CA ALA A 353 22.73 -24.39 -22.38
C ALA A 353 23.43 -23.18 -21.73
N ILE A 354 24.46 -23.42 -20.91
CA ILE A 354 25.27 -22.35 -20.30
C ILE A 354 25.93 -21.50 -21.38
N ARG A 355 26.57 -22.12 -22.37
CA ARG A 355 27.24 -21.41 -23.46
C ARG A 355 26.24 -20.53 -24.23
N LEU A 356 25.09 -21.08 -24.61
CA LEU A 356 24.07 -20.33 -25.34
C LEU A 356 23.54 -19.14 -24.53
N MET A 357 23.36 -19.29 -23.22
CA MET A 357 22.97 -18.17 -22.34
C MET A 357 24.00 -17.04 -22.37
N LEU A 358 25.30 -17.37 -22.26
CA LEU A 358 26.36 -16.35 -22.29
C LEU A 358 26.53 -15.71 -23.67
N GLU A 359 26.46 -16.49 -24.75
CA GLU A 359 26.50 -15.97 -26.13
C GLU A 359 25.38 -14.95 -26.39
N GLU A 360 24.19 -15.18 -25.86
CA GLU A 360 23.06 -14.26 -25.97
C GLU A 360 23.26 -13.00 -25.10
N ASP A 361 23.83 -13.14 -23.90
CA ASP A 361 24.17 -12.03 -23.02
C ASP A 361 25.29 -11.14 -23.61
N GLU A 362 26.26 -11.70 -24.33
CA GLU A 362 27.33 -10.97 -25.03
C GLU A 362 26.79 -9.96 -26.05
N THR A 363 25.56 -10.15 -26.55
CA THR A 363 24.92 -9.23 -27.51
C THR A 363 24.40 -7.95 -26.86
N ILE A 364 24.22 -7.94 -25.53
CA ILE A 364 23.51 -6.87 -24.82
C ILE A 364 24.26 -5.52 -24.88
N PRO A 365 25.58 -5.43 -24.62
CA PRO A 365 26.26 -4.13 -24.61
C PRO A 365 26.14 -3.38 -25.93
N ALA A 366 26.22 -4.07 -27.08
CA ALA A 366 26.07 -3.45 -28.39
C ALA A 366 24.66 -2.87 -28.60
N LYS A 367 23.62 -3.55 -28.08
CA LYS A 367 22.22 -3.11 -28.14
C LYS A 367 21.94 -1.91 -27.24
N VAL A 368 22.58 -1.86 -26.07
CA VAL A 368 22.52 -0.68 -25.18
C VAL A 368 23.27 0.49 -25.81
N LEU A 369 24.44 0.24 -26.41
CA LEU A 369 25.23 1.26 -27.10
C LEU A 369 24.47 1.89 -28.28
N ALA A 370 23.66 1.11 -29.00
CA ALA A 370 22.81 1.63 -30.07
C ALA A 370 21.79 2.69 -29.59
N GLU A 371 21.48 2.74 -28.29
CA GLU A 371 20.59 3.75 -27.68
C GLU A 371 21.37 4.89 -27.00
N SER A 372 22.66 5.07 -27.28
CA SER A 372 23.51 6.04 -26.59
C SER A 372 22.99 7.47 -26.64
N GLU A 373 22.42 7.91 -27.76
CA GLU A 373 21.84 9.25 -27.90
C GLU A 373 20.63 9.46 -26.98
N SER A 374 19.74 8.46 -26.90
CA SER A 374 18.59 8.45 -25.99
C SER A 374 19.02 8.47 -24.52
N ILE A 375 20.06 7.69 -24.19
CA ILE A 375 20.64 7.62 -22.85
C ILE A 375 21.28 8.96 -22.48
N GLU A 376 22.09 9.55 -23.37
CA GLU A 376 22.71 10.86 -23.16
C GLU A 376 21.66 11.95 -22.94
N TRP A 377 20.63 12.00 -23.77
CA TRP A 377 19.53 12.95 -23.61
C TRP A 377 18.87 12.81 -22.23
N THR A 378 18.63 11.58 -21.80
CA THR A 378 18.02 11.27 -20.50
C THR A 378 18.94 11.70 -19.36
N VAL A 379 20.23 11.39 -19.42
CA VAL A 379 21.24 11.85 -18.44
C VAL A 379 21.22 13.37 -18.32
N ARG A 380 21.23 14.10 -19.44
CA ARG A 380 21.21 15.58 -19.43
C ARG A 380 19.94 16.14 -18.79
N ARG A 381 18.79 15.50 -19.01
CA ARG A 381 17.53 15.88 -18.33
C ARG A 381 17.58 15.62 -16.83
N VAL A 382 18.15 14.50 -16.41
CA VAL A 382 18.31 14.17 -14.98
C VAL A 382 19.26 15.15 -14.30
N VAL A 383 20.40 15.49 -14.91
CA VAL A 383 21.34 16.50 -14.39
C VAL A 383 20.63 17.85 -14.21
N LYS A 384 19.87 18.28 -15.22
CA LYS A 384 19.08 19.51 -15.14
C LYS A 384 18.04 19.45 -14.01
N ALA A 385 17.31 18.34 -13.91
CA ALA A 385 16.32 18.14 -12.85
C ALA A 385 16.95 18.28 -11.46
N PHE A 386 18.09 17.63 -11.20
CA PHE A 386 18.79 17.74 -9.93
C PHE A 386 19.22 19.18 -9.62
N ALA A 387 19.71 19.92 -10.62
CA ALA A 387 20.08 21.33 -10.45
C ALA A 387 18.87 22.24 -10.13
N GLU A 388 17.67 21.89 -10.61
CA GLU A 388 16.42 22.61 -10.36
C GLU A 388 15.67 22.09 -9.12
N GLY A 389 16.27 21.19 -8.34
CA GLY A 389 15.67 20.61 -7.13
C GLY A 389 14.63 19.50 -7.39
N GLY A 390 14.53 19.02 -8.62
CA GLY A 390 13.74 17.87 -9.03
C GLY A 390 14.41 16.52 -8.73
N ARG A 391 13.69 15.44 -9.01
CA ARG A 391 14.08 14.06 -8.69
C ARG A 391 14.06 13.15 -9.92
N LEU A 392 14.71 12.00 -9.81
CA LEU A 392 14.59 10.88 -10.75
C LEU A 392 13.72 9.79 -10.14
N LEU A 393 12.62 9.42 -10.80
CA LEU A 393 11.71 8.38 -10.34
C LEU A 393 11.61 7.25 -11.35
N TYR A 394 11.98 6.04 -10.94
CA TYR A 394 11.75 4.82 -11.70
C TYR A 394 10.39 4.23 -11.36
N CYS A 395 9.62 3.78 -12.35
CA CYS A 395 8.38 3.04 -12.12
C CYS A 395 8.31 1.77 -12.98
N GLY A 396 7.97 0.64 -12.37
CA GLY A 396 7.92 -0.65 -13.06
C GLY A 396 7.12 -1.71 -12.31
N ALA A 397 6.89 -2.85 -12.95
CA ALA A 397 6.32 -4.04 -12.32
C ALA A 397 7.33 -5.19 -12.33
N GLY A 398 7.15 -6.18 -11.45
CA GLY A 398 7.99 -7.38 -11.41
C GLY A 398 9.49 -7.08 -11.40
N THR A 399 10.25 -7.74 -12.27
CA THR A 399 11.71 -7.54 -12.39
C THR A 399 12.08 -6.10 -12.72
N SER A 400 11.35 -5.45 -13.64
CA SER A 400 11.59 -4.06 -14.03
C SER A 400 11.52 -3.10 -12.84
N GLY A 401 10.47 -3.23 -12.03
CA GLY A 401 10.32 -2.42 -10.80
C GLY A 401 11.40 -2.72 -9.77
N ARG A 402 11.83 -3.98 -9.62
CA ARG A 402 12.92 -4.37 -8.71
C ARG A 402 14.26 -3.77 -9.16
N LEU A 403 14.55 -3.74 -10.45
CA LEU A 403 15.77 -3.12 -10.99
C LEU A 403 15.80 -1.61 -10.76
N GLY A 404 14.66 -0.92 -10.93
CA GLY A 404 14.55 0.49 -10.57
C GLY A 404 14.80 0.75 -9.08
N VAL A 405 14.28 -0.12 -8.20
CA VAL A 405 14.54 -0.03 -6.75
C VAL A 405 15.99 -0.35 -6.42
N LEU A 406 16.60 -1.33 -7.07
CA LEU A 406 18.01 -1.69 -6.90
C LEU A 406 18.91 -0.49 -7.19
N ASP A 407 18.80 0.09 -8.39
CA ASP A 407 19.62 1.23 -8.82
C ASP A 407 19.44 2.46 -7.89
N ALA A 408 18.18 2.78 -7.53
CA ALA A 408 17.89 3.85 -6.59
C ALA A 408 18.50 3.61 -5.19
N SER A 409 18.46 2.37 -4.69
CA SER A 409 18.97 2.02 -3.36
C SER A 409 20.49 2.11 -3.25
N GLU A 410 21.21 1.99 -4.36
CA GLU A 410 22.67 2.07 -4.41
C GLU A 410 23.15 3.53 -4.44
N CYS A 411 22.30 4.50 -4.78
CA CYS A 411 22.69 5.90 -4.90
C CYS A 411 23.09 6.57 -3.57
N PRO A 412 22.34 6.43 -2.44
CA PRO A 412 22.74 7.02 -1.16
C PRO A 412 24.10 6.54 -0.62
N PRO A 413 24.43 5.23 -0.59
CA PRO A 413 25.74 4.81 -0.10
C PRO A 413 26.89 5.16 -1.07
N THR A 414 26.61 5.20 -2.38
CA THR A 414 27.61 5.45 -3.43
C THR A 414 27.91 6.95 -3.59
N PHE A 415 26.89 7.80 -3.67
CA PHE A 415 27.05 9.22 -4.02
C PHE A 415 26.55 10.17 -2.92
N ARG A 416 26.28 9.65 -1.71
CA ARG A 416 25.79 10.39 -0.53
C ARG A 416 24.57 11.25 -0.84
N THR A 417 23.76 10.80 -1.79
CA THR A 417 22.51 11.46 -2.15
C THR A 417 21.48 11.24 -1.05
N PRO A 418 20.57 12.20 -0.80
CA PRO A 418 19.43 11.93 0.05
C PRO A 418 18.55 10.86 -0.62
N ALA A 419 17.93 9.99 0.19
CA ALA A 419 17.18 8.82 -0.30
C ALA A 419 15.95 9.17 -1.17
N ASN A 420 15.51 10.43 -1.16
CA ASN A 420 14.39 10.92 -1.95
C ASN A 420 14.79 11.47 -3.34
N LEU A 421 16.09 11.68 -3.60
CA LEU A 421 16.56 12.25 -4.88
C LEU A 421 16.31 11.28 -6.05
N ILE A 422 16.52 9.99 -5.80
CA ILE A 422 16.33 8.91 -6.77
C ILE A 422 15.46 7.84 -6.12
N GLN A 423 14.33 7.51 -6.72
CA GLN A 423 13.33 6.63 -6.11
C GLN A 423 12.90 5.50 -7.06
N GLY A 424 12.80 4.28 -6.53
CA GLY A 424 12.18 3.15 -7.22
C GLY A 424 10.72 2.94 -6.78
N ILE A 425 9.82 2.80 -7.75
CA ILE A 425 8.39 2.59 -7.56
C ILE A 425 8.03 1.27 -8.23
N ILE A 426 7.48 0.34 -7.45
CA ILE A 426 7.11 -0.98 -7.92
C ILE A 426 5.60 -1.21 -7.79
N ALA A 427 4.98 -1.73 -8.84
CA ALA A 427 3.59 -2.18 -8.83
C ALA A 427 3.38 -3.21 -7.70
N GLY A 428 2.33 -3.05 -6.90
CA GLY A 428 2.07 -3.89 -5.71
C GLY A 428 2.86 -3.49 -4.45
N GLY A 429 3.70 -2.45 -4.52
CA GLY A 429 4.36 -1.86 -3.36
C GLY A 429 5.44 -2.74 -2.73
N ARG A 430 5.72 -2.53 -1.44
CA ARG A 430 6.86 -3.17 -0.74
C ARG A 430 6.86 -4.70 -0.83
N THR A 431 5.69 -5.34 -0.78
CA THR A 431 5.57 -6.81 -0.91
C THR A 431 6.13 -7.31 -2.23
N ALA A 432 5.93 -6.54 -3.32
CA ALA A 432 6.38 -6.90 -4.67
C ALA A 432 7.91 -7.07 -4.80
N LEU A 433 8.69 -6.52 -3.87
CA LEU A 433 10.15 -6.67 -3.85
C LEU A 433 10.59 -8.12 -3.62
N TRP A 434 9.81 -8.89 -2.83
CA TRP A 434 10.19 -10.22 -2.34
C TRP A 434 9.30 -11.32 -2.92
N SER A 435 8.08 -10.97 -3.35
CA SER A 435 7.11 -11.91 -3.88
C SER A 435 6.31 -11.24 -4.99
N ALA A 436 5.88 -11.98 -6.01
CA ALA A 436 4.99 -11.41 -7.03
C ALA A 436 3.63 -11.05 -6.42
N VAL A 437 3.01 -9.97 -6.91
CA VAL A 437 1.65 -9.57 -6.55
C VAL A 437 0.82 -9.68 -7.82
N GLU A 438 -0.11 -10.63 -7.85
CA GLU A 438 -0.95 -10.90 -9.01
C GLU A 438 -1.84 -9.70 -9.35
N GLY A 439 -1.96 -9.39 -10.64
CA GLY A 439 -2.77 -8.26 -11.16
C GLY A 439 -2.24 -6.86 -10.86
N ALA A 440 -1.15 -6.71 -10.09
CA ALA A 440 -0.62 -5.40 -9.75
C ALA A 440 -0.08 -4.62 -10.96
N GLU A 441 0.45 -5.34 -11.97
CA GLU A 441 0.97 -4.71 -13.18
C GLU A 441 -0.14 -4.16 -14.10
N ASP A 442 -1.36 -4.72 -13.98
CA ASP A 442 -2.54 -4.35 -14.78
C ASP A 442 -3.30 -3.15 -14.21
N ASP A 443 -2.91 -2.63 -13.04
CA ASP A 443 -3.58 -1.52 -12.38
C ASP A 443 -3.00 -0.15 -12.78
N SER A 444 -3.54 0.42 -13.86
CA SER A 444 -3.19 1.78 -14.31
C SER A 444 -3.55 2.85 -13.29
N ALA A 445 -4.65 2.70 -12.54
CA ALA A 445 -5.09 3.68 -11.55
C ALA A 445 -4.13 3.75 -10.36
N ALA A 446 -3.59 2.60 -9.93
CA ALA A 446 -2.52 2.55 -8.93
C ALA A 446 -1.26 3.27 -9.41
N GLY A 447 -0.91 3.15 -10.70
CA GLY A 447 0.21 3.89 -11.29
C GLY A 447 0.05 5.41 -11.19
N ARG A 448 -1.12 5.93 -11.59
CA ARG A 448 -1.46 7.37 -11.45
C ARG A 448 -1.38 7.82 -9.99
N SER A 449 -2.04 7.06 -9.11
CA SER A 449 -2.06 7.31 -7.67
C SER A 449 -0.65 7.36 -7.07
N ALA A 450 0.27 6.52 -7.55
CA ALA A 450 1.65 6.50 -7.08
C ALA A 450 2.42 7.80 -7.39
N MET A 451 2.13 8.45 -8.52
CA MET A 451 2.71 9.76 -8.88
C MET A 451 2.07 10.88 -8.05
N VAL A 452 0.74 10.85 -7.87
CA VAL A 452 -0.01 11.82 -7.05
C VAL A 452 0.52 11.86 -5.62
N HIS A 453 0.62 10.70 -4.97
CA HIS A 453 1.06 10.59 -3.57
C HIS A 453 2.53 10.95 -3.35
N ARG A 454 3.33 11.00 -4.42
CA ARG A 454 4.74 11.42 -4.38
C ARG A 454 4.96 12.88 -4.75
N ASP A 455 3.86 13.59 -5.01
CA ASP A 455 3.87 14.98 -5.45
C ASP A 455 4.83 15.18 -6.63
N VAL A 456 4.66 14.35 -7.67
CA VAL A 456 5.44 14.49 -8.91
C VAL A 456 5.12 15.84 -9.54
N GLY A 457 6.15 16.56 -9.96
CA GLY A 457 6.03 17.91 -10.50
C GLY A 457 6.91 18.15 -11.74
N PRO A 458 6.90 19.39 -12.27
CA PRO A 458 7.50 19.71 -13.56
C PRO A 458 9.03 19.60 -13.61
N PHE A 459 9.70 19.59 -12.46
CA PHE A 459 11.15 19.42 -12.37
C PHE A 459 11.57 17.95 -12.29
N ASP A 460 10.64 17.01 -12.13
CA ASP A 460 10.95 15.60 -12.01
C ASP A 460 11.15 14.94 -13.39
N VAL A 461 11.98 13.89 -13.40
CA VAL A 461 12.10 12.93 -14.51
C VAL A 461 11.53 11.60 -14.07
N VAL A 462 10.53 11.10 -14.80
CA VAL A 462 9.89 9.81 -14.56
C VAL A 462 10.27 8.83 -15.66
N VAL A 463 10.95 7.76 -15.27
CA VAL A 463 11.40 6.69 -16.17
C VAL A 463 10.54 5.45 -15.92
N GLY A 464 9.66 5.15 -16.87
CA GLY A 464 8.88 3.91 -16.91
C GLY A 464 9.71 2.75 -17.41
N ILE A 465 9.62 1.59 -16.76
CA ILE A 465 10.43 0.41 -17.07
C ILE A 465 9.50 -0.78 -17.32
N SER A 466 9.50 -1.27 -18.56
CA SER A 466 8.72 -2.44 -18.95
C SER A 466 9.40 -3.15 -20.12
N ALA A 467 9.85 -4.40 -19.92
CA ALA A 467 10.52 -5.16 -20.97
C ALA A 467 9.65 -5.27 -22.24
N SER A 468 8.37 -5.64 -22.10
CA SER A 468 7.43 -5.75 -23.22
C SER A 468 6.79 -4.42 -23.62
N GLY A 469 6.83 -3.41 -22.74
CA GLY A 469 6.17 -2.12 -22.91
C GLY A 469 4.67 -2.14 -22.60
N HIS A 470 4.06 -3.27 -22.21
CA HIS A 470 2.60 -3.38 -22.11
C HIS A 470 2.02 -3.08 -20.72
N ALA A 471 2.84 -3.03 -19.66
CA ALA A 471 2.36 -2.97 -18.27
C ALA A 471 1.49 -1.73 -17.98
N PRO A 472 0.17 -1.87 -17.77
CA PRO A 472 -0.74 -0.72 -17.56
C PRO A 472 -0.37 0.18 -16.38
N PHE A 473 0.19 -0.38 -15.30
CA PHE A 473 0.71 0.39 -14.16
C PHE A 473 1.76 1.44 -14.60
N VAL A 474 2.69 1.06 -15.48
CA VAL A 474 3.76 1.95 -15.96
C VAL A 474 3.17 3.09 -16.79
N TRP A 475 2.22 2.80 -17.67
CA TRP A 475 1.52 3.83 -18.45
C TRP A 475 0.68 4.76 -17.60
N GLY A 476 0.04 4.24 -16.54
CA GLY A 476 -0.64 5.08 -15.54
C GLY A 476 0.32 6.06 -14.86
N CYS A 477 1.54 5.62 -14.54
CA CYS A 477 2.57 6.51 -14.00
C CYS A 477 2.99 7.58 -15.01
N LEU A 478 3.31 7.18 -16.25
CA LEU A 478 3.80 8.09 -17.29
C LEU A 478 2.74 9.13 -17.69
N ASP A 479 1.48 8.73 -17.86
CA ASP A 479 0.41 9.67 -18.20
C ASP A 479 0.18 10.70 -17.09
N GLU A 480 0.14 10.27 -15.82
CA GLU A 480 0.00 11.20 -14.70
C GLU A 480 1.21 12.14 -14.58
N ALA A 481 2.43 11.62 -14.76
CA ALA A 481 3.66 12.41 -14.75
C ALA A 481 3.65 13.48 -15.85
N LYS A 482 3.31 13.10 -17.09
CA LYS A 482 3.16 14.02 -18.23
C LYS A 482 2.13 15.10 -17.93
N SER A 483 0.98 14.74 -17.36
CA SER A 483 -0.09 15.70 -17.03
C SER A 483 0.33 16.73 -15.97
N ARG A 484 1.32 16.38 -15.13
CA ARG A 484 1.92 17.23 -14.11
C ARG A 484 3.13 18.01 -14.61
N GLY A 485 3.48 17.87 -15.88
CA GLY A 485 4.59 18.57 -16.52
C GLY A 485 5.96 17.92 -16.32
N ALA A 486 6.04 16.74 -15.70
CA ALA A 486 7.30 16.01 -15.54
C ALA A 486 7.81 15.48 -16.89
N THR A 487 9.12 15.30 -17.02
CA THR A 487 9.73 14.65 -18.19
C THR A 487 9.46 13.15 -18.14
N THR A 488 8.97 12.55 -19.23
CA THR A 488 8.62 11.13 -19.29
C THR A 488 9.55 10.35 -20.22
N VAL A 489 10.12 9.27 -19.70
CA VAL A 489 11.02 8.38 -20.45
C VAL A 489 10.55 6.93 -20.32
N LEU A 490 10.67 6.13 -21.39
CA LEU A 490 10.45 4.68 -21.34
C LEU A 490 11.75 3.92 -21.56
N VAL A 491 12.04 2.94 -20.71
CA VAL A 491 13.04 1.89 -20.94
C VAL A 491 12.29 0.59 -21.25
N CYS A 492 12.47 0.07 -22.46
CA CYS A 492 11.72 -1.09 -22.96
C CYS A 492 12.55 -1.89 -23.97
N CYS A 493 12.30 -3.18 -24.13
CA CYS A 493 12.99 -4.03 -25.12
C CYS A 493 12.14 -4.28 -26.37
N ASN A 494 11.12 -3.43 -26.59
CA ASN A 494 10.25 -3.45 -27.76
C ASN A 494 10.43 -2.14 -28.55
N PRO A 495 11.07 -2.19 -29.74
CA PRO A 495 11.29 -1.02 -30.60
C PRO A 495 10.02 -0.28 -31.03
N GLY A 496 8.86 -0.95 -30.99
CA GLY A 496 7.58 -0.39 -31.44
C GLY A 496 7.07 0.81 -30.65
N TYR A 497 7.69 1.14 -29.49
CA TYR A 497 7.27 2.24 -28.61
C TYR A 497 7.99 3.58 -28.84
N ARG A 498 8.90 3.68 -29.83
CA ARG A 498 9.73 4.89 -30.03
C ARG A 498 8.91 6.16 -30.20
N ASP A 499 7.85 6.08 -30.99
CA ASP A 499 7.00 7.23 -31.36
C ASP A 499 5.75 7.35 -30.47
N HIS A 500 5.75 6.75 -29.28
CA HIS A 500 4.59 6.82 -28.39
C HIS A 500 4.36 8.27 -27.91
N PRO A 501 3.17 8.87 -28.09
CA PRO A 501 2.95 10.32 -27.89
C PRO A 501 3.05 10.79 -26.43
N LEU A 502 2.97 9.87 -25.47
CA LEU A 502 3.20 10.19 -24.05
C LEU A 502 4.67 10.39 -23.69
N LEU A 503 5.61 9.91 -24.50
CA LEU A 503 7.03 9.90 -24.14
C LEU A 503 7.70 11.19 -24.63
N ASP A 504 8.59 11.75 -23.81
CA ASP A 504 9.56 12.74 -24.29
C ASP A 504 10.79 12.04 -24.89
N GLN A 505 11.12 10.84 -24.39
CA GLN A 505 12.18 9.98 -24.93
C GLN A 505 11.89 8.49 -24.69
N ALA A 506 12.40 7.63 -25.56
CA ALA A 506 12.42 6.18 -25.38
C ALA A 506 13.86 5.64 -25.50
N ILE A 507 14.24 4.71 -24.63
CA ILE A 507 15.49 3.96 -24.66
C ILE A 507 15.11 2.50 -24.93
N LEU A 508 15.34 2.03 -26.15
CA LEU A 508 14.76 0.79 -26.67
C LEU A 508 15.80 -0.28 -27.09
N PRO A 509 16.63 -0.81 -26.18
CA PRO A 509 17.60 -1.84 -26.53
C PRO A 509 16.87 -3.13 -26.98
N ASP A 510 16.93 -3.44 -28.28
CA ASP A 510 16.27 -4.62 -28.87
C ASP A 510 17.01 -5.92 -28.54
N THR A 511 16.69 -6.52 -27.40
CA THR A 511 17.29 -7.78 -26.92
C THR A 511 16.84 -9.01 -27.71
N GLY A 512 15.80 -8.90 -28.55
CA GLY A 512 15.20 -10.02 -29.26
C GLY A 512 14.48 -11.02 -28.33
N PRO A 513 14.10 -12.20 -28.84
CA PRO A 513 13.43 -13.21 -28.02
C PRO A 513 14.37 -13.78 -26.95
N GLU A 514 13.80 -14.11 -25.79
CA GLU A 514 14.53 -14.73 -24.68
C GLU A 514 14.75 -16.23 -24.94
N ILE A 515 15.88 -16.78 -24.44
CA ILE A 515 16.20 -18.21 -24.58
C ILE A 515 15.09 -19.10 -24.01
N LEU A 516 14.58 -18.71 -22.84
CA LEU A 516 13.32 -19.20 -22.30
C LEU A 516 12.23 -18.19 -22.67
N THR A 517 11.33 -18.58 -23.58
CA THR A 517 10.31 -17.70 -24.16
C THR A 517 9.54 -16.93 -23.08
N GLY A 518 9.48 -15.59 -23.24
CA GLY A 518 8.81 -14.68 -22.30
C GLY A 518 9.57 -14.41 -20.99
N SER A 519 10.71 -15.07 -20.72
CA SER A 519 11.48 -14.88 -19.48
C SER A 519 12.34 -13.62 -19.51
N THR A 520 11.69 -12.46 -19.59
CA THR A 520 12.32 -11.14 -19.71
C THR A 520 13.14 -10.70 -18.49
N ARG A 521 13.17 -11.51 -17.41
CA ARG A 521 14.12 -11.33 -16.31
C ARG A 521 15.58 -11.57 -16.71
N LEU A 522 15.82 -12.17 -17.89
CA LEU A 522 17.13 -12.51 -18.43
C LEU A 522 17.72 -11.34 -19.22
N LYS A 523 17.84 -11.41 -20.55
CA LYS A 523 18.54 -10.39 -21.35
C LYS A 523 17.92 -9.01 -21.18
N SER A 524 16.59 -8.93 -21.21
CA SER A 524 15.86 -7.67 -21.08
C SER A 524 16.10 -7.02 -19.71
N GLY A 525 16.15 -7.82 -18.64
CA GLY A 525 16.52 -7.37 -17.30
C GLY A 525 17.97 -6.88 -17.22
N THR A 526 18.91 -7.61 -17.81
CA THR A 526 20.34 -7.22 -17.86
C THR A 526 20.53 -5.92 -18.65
N ALA A 527 19.92 -5.78 -19.82
CA ALA A 527 19.95 -4.54 -20.62
C ALA A 527 19.39 -3.36 -19.83
N THR A 528 18.24 -3.56 -19.17
CA THR A 528 17.64 -2.55 -18.28
C THR A 528 18.61 -2.12 -17.19
N LYS A 529 19.24 -3.06 -16.47
CA LYS A 529 20.22 -2.74 -15.42
C LYS A 529 21.35 -1.85 -15.94
N LEU A 530 21.91 -2.18 -17.11
CA LEU A 530 22.99 -1.40 -17.72
C LEU A 530 22.54 0.03 -18.03
N VAL A 531 21.35 0.19 -18.62
CA VAL A 531 20.76 1.52 -18.90
C VAL A 531 20.58 2.33 -17.62
N LEU A 532 20.00 1.76 -16.55
CA LEU A 532 19.76 2.49 -15.30
C LEU A 532 21.08 2.94 -14.66
N ASN A 533 22.07 2.04 -14.61
CA ASN A 533 23.40 2.37 -14.07
C ASN A 533 24.10 3.46 -14.88
N LEU A 534 23.94 3.48 -16.21
CA LEU A 534 24.45 4.57 -17.05
C LEU A 534 23.76 5.89 -16.70
N ILE A 535 22.43 5.89 -16.55
CA ILE A 535 21.66 7.10 -16.20
C ILE A 535 22.14 7.68 -14.87
N THR A 536 22.13 6.91 -13.78
CA THR A 536 22.46 7.42 -12.44
C THR A 536 23.93 7.75 -12.28
N THR A 537 24.83 6.87 -12.74
CA THR A 537 26.28 7.09 -12.59
C THR A 537 26.73 8.32 -13.35
N LEU A 538 26.30 8.48 -14.60
CA LEU A 538 26.68 9.64 -15.41
C LEU A 538 26.01 10.92 -14.91
N ALA A 539 24.73 10.88 -14.52
CA ALA A 539 24.06 12.07 -14.01
C ALA A 539 24.70 12.57 -12.70
N LEU A 540 25.04 11.68 -11.77
CA LEU A 540 25.67 12.06 -10.50
C LEU A 540 27.14 12.45 -10.68
N THR A 541 27.85 11.86 -11.64
CA THR A 541 29.17 12.33 -12.07
C THR A 541 29.11 13.77 -12.54
N HIS A 542 28.16 14.10 -13.43
CA HIS A 542 27.95 15.45 -13.96
C HIS A 542 27.24 16.39 -12.98
N SER A 543 26.87 15.90 -11.79
CA SER A 543 26.39 16.70 -10.64
C SER A 543 27.49 16.90 -9.59
N GLY A 544 28.75 16.63 -9.96
CA GLY A 544 29.92 16.87 -9.13
C GLY A 544 30.20 15.81 -8.04
N LYS A 545 29.56 14.63 -8.07
CA LYS A 545 29.76 13.57 -7.05
C LYS A 545 31.04 12.74 -7.23
N VAL A 546 31.77 12.96 -8.33
CA VAL A 546 32.95 12.18 -8.74
C VAL A 546 34.05 13.13 -9.19
N ILE A 547 35.32 12.83 -8.87
CA ILE A 547 36.52 13.50 -9.40
C ILE A 547 37.38 12.46 -10.10
N GLY A 548 37.68 12.67 -11.38
CA GLY A 548 38.31 11.63 -12.20
C GLY A 548 37.44 10.38 -12.24
N ASN A 549 37.93 9.27 -11.68
CA ASN A 549 37.16 8.03 -11.45
C ASN A 549 36.95 7.72 -9.96
N LEU A 550 37.18 8.70 -9.08
CA LEU A 550 37.08 8.56 -7.63
C LEU A 550 35.75 9.13 -7.13
N MET A 551 35.06 8.31 -6.33
CA MET A 551 33.79 8.63 -5.68
C MET A 551 34.04 9.49 -4.45
N VAL A 552 34.13 10.81 -4.64
CA VAL A 552 34.53 11.77 -3.60
C VAL A 552 33.38 12.24 -2.69
N ASP A 553 32.17 11.78 -2.96
CA ASP A 553 31.02 12.03 -2.09
C ASP A 553 30.36 10.71 -1.70
N LEU A 554 31.16 9.75 -1.24
CA LEU A 554 30.66 8.50 -0.66
C LEU A 554 30.19 8.70 0.80
N ASN A 555 29.30 7.84 1.28
CA ASN A 555 28.88 7.80 2.68
C ASN A 555 29.60 6.67 3.45
N PRO A 556 30.60 6.94 4.32
CA PRO A 556 31.43 5.92 4.95
C PRO A 556 30.76 5.21 6.14
N SER A 557 29.67 4.48 5.90
CA SER A 557 28.84 3.84 6.92
C SER A 557 29.40 2.55 7.54
N ASN A 558 30.51 2.03 7.02
CA ASN A 558 31.17 0.83 7.53
C ASN A 558 32.70 0.91 7.34
N THR A 559 33.43 0.01 7.99
CA THR A 559 34.91 -0.05 7.97
C THR A 559 35.49 -0.08 6.56
N LYS A 560 34.88 -0.86 5.65
CA LYS A 560 35.32 -0.94 4.24
C LYS A 560 35.21 0.41 3.53
N LEU A 561 34.11 1.13 3.73
CA LEU A 561 33.90 2.44 3.10
C LEU A 561 34.77 3.53 3.73
N ARG A 562 35.02 3.48 5.05
CA ARG A 562 35.99 4.36 5.72
C ARG A 562 37.41 4.18 5.18
N GLY A 563 37.87 2.94 5.06
CA GLY A 563 39.17 2.64 4.45
C GLY A 563 39.25 2.99 2.96
N ARG A 564 38.12 3.08 2.24
CA ARG A 564 38.07 3.62 0.88
C ARG A 564 38.23 5.14 0.89
N ALA A 565 37.52 5.85 1.78
CA ALA A 565 37.62 7.31 1.90
C ALA A 565 39.07 7.76 2.17
N VAL A 566 39.75 7.11 3.11
CA VAL A 566 41.17 7.37 3.44
C VAL A 566 42.05 7.21 2.20
N ARG A 567 41.91 6.10 1.46
CA ARG A 567 42.66 5.88 0.21
C ARG A 567 42.42 6.96 -0.84
N ILE A 568 41.17 7.41 -1.00
CA ILE A 568 40.82 8.48 -1.96
C ILE A 568 41.49 9.79 -1.55
N VAL A 569 41.43 10.18 -0.28
CA VAL A 569 42.08 11.41 0.20
C VAL A 569 43.59 11.34 0.00
N ARG A 570 44.23 10.21 0.32
CA ARG A 570 45.67 10.00 0.09
C ARG A 570 46.04 10.11 -1.38
N GLU A 571 45.27 9.48 -2.27
CA GLU A 571 45.50 9.55 -3.72
C GLU A 571 45.38 10.99 -4.24
N LEU A 572 44.32 11.69 -3.81
CA LEU A 572 44.06 13.05 -4.27
C LEU A 572 45.07 14.06 -3.71
N THR A 573 45.47 13.94 -2.44
CA THR A 573 46.27 14.96 -1.74
C THR A 573 47.76 14.63 -1.66
N GLY A 574 48.15 13.35 -1.71
CA GLY A 574 49.50 12.88 -1.41
C GLY A 574 49.81 12.78 0.08
N ALA A 575 48.83 13.03 0.96
CA ALA A 575 49.00 12.90 2.41
C ALA A 575 49.24 11.44 2.84
N ASP A 576 49.87 11.26 4.01
CA ASP A 576 49.94 9.97 4.67
C ASP A 576 48.56 9.54 5.24
N GLU A 577 48.51 8.32 5.75
CA GLU A 577 47.27 7.72 6.25
C GLU A 577 46.71 8.40 7.50
N GLU A 578 47.59 8.83 8.41
CA GLU A 578 47.21 9.48 9.66
C GLU A 578 46.62 10.87 9.37
N SER A 579 47.32 11.67 8.58
CA SER A 579 46.86 13.00 8.13
C SER A 579 45.54 12.94 7.37
N ALA A 580 45.37 11.93 6.49
CA ALA A 580 44.13 11.74 5.75
C ALA A 580 42.96 11.32 6.66
N LEU A 581 43.23 10.48 7.67
CA LEU A 581 42.23 10.05 8.64
C LEU A 581 41.78 11.21 9.52
N GLU A 582 42.73 11.98 10.07
CA GLU A 582 42.43 13.16 10.90
C GLU A 582 41.58 14.18 10.15
N ALA A 583 41.94 14.48 8.89
CA ALA A 583 41.18 15.40 8.05
C ALA A 583 39.76 14.89 7.75
N LEU A 584 39.59 13.58 7.55
CA LEU A 584 38.27 12.96 7.37
C LEU A 584 37.44 13.02 8.64
N GLU A 585 38.02 12.75 9.81
CA GLU A 585 37.30 12.81 11.09
C GLU A 585 36.86 14.24 11.43
N ALA A 586 37.76 15.21 11.25
CA ALA A 586 37.46 16.63 11.44
C ALA A 586 36.40 17.14 10.44
N GLY A 587 36.42 16.65 9.20
CA GLY A 587 35.48 17.00 8.13
C GLY A 587 34.20 16.17 8.09
N GLY A 588 33.82 15.48 9.17
CA GLY A 588 32.57 14.70 9.21
C GLY A 588 32.50 13.57 8.16
N TRP A 589 33.65 13.00 7.82
CA TRP A 589 33.85 11.98 6.79
C TRP A 589 33.44 12.44 5.38
N VAL A 590 33.57 13.73 5.07
CA VAL A 590 33.42 14.28 3.72
C VAL A 590 34.78 14.36 3.03
N VAL A 591 35.01 13.52 2.01
CA VAL A 591 36.30 13.44 1.32
C VAL A 591 36.70 14.78 0.68
N ARG A 592 35.73 15.53 0.14
CA ARG A 592 35.99 16.86 -0.44
C ARG A 592 36.54 17.84 0.60
N ASP A 593 35.91 17.90 1.77
CA ASP A 593 36.29 18.82 2.83
C ASP A 593 37.65 18.43 3.41
N ALA A 594 37.91 17.13 3.57
CA ALA A 594 39.22 16.61 3.96
C ALA A 594 40.31 16.97 2.94
N CYS A 595 40.04 16.85 1.64
CA CYS A 595 40.99 17.25 0.60
C CYS A 595 41.25 18.77 0.61
N ALA A 596 40.22 19.58 0.85
CA ALA A 596 40.34 21.03 0.96
C ALA A 596 41.18 21.45 2.18
N ALA A 597 40.98 20.79 3.33
CA ALA A 597 41.76 21.04 4.54
C ALA A 597 43.25 20.70 4.38
N LEU A 598 43.59 19.70 3.56
CA LEU A 598 44.96 19.26 3.31
C LEU A 598 45.68 20.04 2.19
N GLY A 599 45.11 21.14 1.69
CA GLY A 599 45.85 22.15 0.93
C GLY A 599 46.02 21.89 -0.58
N LYS A 600 45.25 20.99 -1.20
CA LYS A 600 45.13 20.96 -2.67
C LYS A 600 43.94 21.79 -3.17
N SER A 601 44.24 23.04 -3.49
CA SER A 601 43.53 23.84 -4.51
C SER A 601 44.37 23.76 -5.79
N GLY A 602 43.98 22.93 -6.76
CA GLY A 602 44.86 22.62 -7.90
C GLY A 602 44.16 22.26 -9.19
N GLU A 603 42.90 22.68 -9.30
CA GLU A 603 42.03 22.88 -10.45
C GLU A 603 40.68 23.10 -9.76
N GLU A 604 40.05 24.26 -9.91
CA GLU A 604 38.62 24.32 -9.57
C GLU A 604 37.98 23.17 -10.36
N PRO A 605 37.41 22.14 -9.70
CA PRO A 605 36.60 21.20 -10.45
C PRO A 605 35.56 22.07 -11.14
N ARG A 606 35.42 22.01 -12.46
CA ARG A 606 34.25 22.60 -13.12
C ARG A 606 33.04 21.96 -12.45
N PHE A 607 32.44 22.70 -11.53
CA PHE A 607 31.29 22.29 -10.75
C PHE A 607 30.08 22.11 -11.66
#